data_AF-A0A9D8DKB2-F1
#
_entry.id   AF-A0A9D8DKB2-F1
#
_cell.length_a   1.000
_cell.length_b   1.000
_cell.length_c   1.000
_cell.angle_alpha   90.00
_cell.angle_beta   90.00
_cell.angle_gamma   90.00
#
_symmetry.space_group_name_H-M   'P 1'
#
loop_
_entity.id
_entity.type
_entity.pdbx_description
1 polymer ?
#
loop_
_entity_poly.entity_id
_entity_poly.type
_entity_poly.pdbx_seq_one_letter_code
_entity_poly.pdbx_strand_id
1 'polypeptide(L)'
;MAVSMVVRVVIPSGEEPALVELPFRQLVGTIDWDDASSDTYRGATNTQAHTFTSAGSFDIEITGTAERYGNGCGGVLAGREYITAVLSWGDLGTDSGFVSLSGALFENVNLTSVPATLPIAVTDLQCTFRGATSFNGDISTWDTSHVTDMSRMFLRATSFDRDLGSWNITSLTAAEQMFTQGALSLGNYGALLRGWAAQAVLAGVWLHVPQLYDSASAGARATLVAAGWTINDLGPVVVPTYTG
;
A
#
# COMPACT_ATOMS: atom_id res chain seq x y z
N MET A 1 -0.45 -0.72 -28.29
CA MET A 1 -1.19 -1.84 -27.64
C MET A 1 -1.53 -1.36 -26.25
N ALA A 2 -2.72 -1.70 -25.75
CA ALA A 2 -3.03 -1.46 -24.35
C ALA A 2 -2.07 -2.27 -23.47
N VAL A 3 -1.59 -1.70 -22.37
CA VAL A 3 -0.77 -2.41 -21.38
C VAL A 3 -1.67 -2.82 -20.23
N SER A 4 -1.78 -4.11 -19.95
CA SER A 4 -2.63 -4.62 -18.88
C SER A 4 -2.07 -4.29 -17.49
N MET A 5 -2.96 -4.04 -16.52
CA MET A 5 -2.64 -4.29 -15.12
C MET A 5 -2.50 -5.81 -14.96
N VAL A 6 -1.55 -6.26 -14.14
CA VAL A 6 -1.29 -7.70 -13.95
C VAL A 6 -1.18 -8.01 -12.46
N VAL A 7 -2.00 -8.94 -11.99
CA VAL A 7 -2.02 -9.42 -10.60
C VAL A 7 -1.68 -10.90 -10.58
N ARG A 8 -0.69 -11.28 -9.78
CA ARG A 8 -0.32 -12.69 -9.60
C ARG A 8 -1.11 -13.32 -8.47
N VAL A 9 -1.82 -14.39 -8.82
CA VAL A 9 -2.52 -15.28 -7.91
C VAL A 9 -1.84 -16.64 -7.90
N VAL A 10 -1.61 -17.21 -6.72
CA VAL A 10 -1.03 -18.55 -6.55
C VAL A 10 -2.00 -19.40 -5.75
N ILE A 11 -2.52 -20.47 -6.37
CA ILE A 11 -3.39 -21.45 -5.72
C ILE A 11 -2.53 -22.67 -5.33
N PRO A 12 -2.35 -22.94 -4.02
CA PRO A 12 -1.61 -24.11 -3.56
C PRO A 12 -2.34 -25.41 -3.86
N SER A 13 -1.59 -26.45 -4.21
CA SER A 13 -2.14 -27.79 -4.41
C SER A 13 -2.92 -28.26 -3.19
N GLY A 14 -4.19 -28.62 -3.38
CA GLY A 14 -5.09 -29.10 -2.33
C GLY A 14 -6.00 -28.02 -1.75
N GLU A 15 -5.89 -26.77 -2.23
CA GLU A 15 -6.79 -25.68 -1.87
C GLU A 15 -7.84 -25.38 -2.96
N GLU A 16 -7.84 -26.17 -4.04
CA GLU A 16 -8.86 -26.09 -5.08
C GLU A 16 -10.19 -26.77 -4.65
N PRO A 17 -11.35 -26.28 -5.12
CA PRO A 17 -11.54 -25.05 -5.88
C PRO A 17 -11.40 -23.80 -4.99
N ALA A 18 -10.71 -22.77 -5.49
CA ALA A 18 -10.40 -21.56 -4.75
C ALA A 18 -11.13 -20.35 -5.32
N LEU A 19 -11.97 -19.70 -4.49
CA LEU A 19 -12.64 -18.45 -4.84
C LEU A 19 -11.70 -17.26 -4.58
N VAL A 20 -11.46 -16.46 -5.61
CA VAL A 20 -10.68 -15.22 -5.54
C VAL A 20 -11.54 -14.04 -5.95
N GLU A 21 -11.49 -12.96 -5.17
CA GLU A 21 -12.17 -11.70 -5.48
C GLU A 21 -11.17 -10.57 -5.71
N LEU A 22 -11.33 -9.88 -6.84
CA LEU A 22 -10.64 -8.63 -7.15
C LEU A 22 -11.55 -7.43 -6.83
N PRO A 23 -11.06 -6.39 -6.13
CA PRO A 23 -11.87 -5.28 -5.66
C PRO A 23 -11.95 -4.09 -6.62
N PHE A 24 -12.11 -4.30 -7.94
CA PHE A 24 -12.33 -3.16 -8.83
C PHE A 24 -13.70 -2.53 -8.63
N ARG A 25 -13.79 -1.23 -8.94
CA ARG A 25 -15.05 -0.50 -8.98
C ARG A 25 -15.09 0.42 -10.19
N GLN A 26 -16.28 0.54 -10.76
CA GLN A 26 -16.51 1.13 -12.07
C GLN A 26 -15.64 0.49 -13.16
N LEU A 27 -15.37 -0.81 -13.05
CA LEU A 27 -14.57 -1.52 -14.05
C LEU A 27 -15.34 -1.57 -15.37
N VAL A 28 -14.75 -1.00 -16.42
CA VAL A 28 -15.19 -1.12 -17.81
C VAL A 28 -14.03 -1.73 -18.57
N GLY A 29 -14.14 -3.00 -18.92
CA GLY A 29 -12.97 -3.74 -19.39
C GLY A 29 -13.12 -5.24 -19.31
N THR A 30 -12.00 -5.93 -19.44
CA THR A 30 -11.92 -7.40 -19.41
C THR A 30 -10.92 -7.82 -18.34
N ILE A 31 -11.26 -8.89 -17.63
CA ILE A 31 -10.34 -9.66 -16.78
C ILE A 31 -10.11 -10.99 -17.48
N ASP A 32 -8.86 -11.26 -17.85
CA ASP A 32 -8.40 -12.58 -18.26
C ASP A 32 -7.80 -13.27 -17.03
N TRP A 33 -8.39 -14.40 -16.63
CA TRP A 33 -8.04 -15.10 -15.39
C TRP A 33 -6.83 -16.03 -15.55
N ASP A 34 -6.21 -16.10 -16.74
CA ASP A 34 -5.05 -16.95 -17.05
C ASP A 34 -5.32 -18.46 -16.87
N ASP A 35 -6.59 -18.86 -16.93
CA ASP A 35 -7.04 -20.26 -16.86
C ASP A 35 -7.90 -20.66 -18.06
N ALA A 36 -7.70 -19.96 -19.19
CA ALA A 36 -8.52 -20.02 -20.41
C ALA A 36 -9.96 -19.50 -20.23
N SER A 37 -10.24 -18.76 -19.16
CA SER A 37 -11.50 -18.02 -18.97
C SER A 37 -11.27 -16.51 -18.86
N SER A 38 -12.30 -15.74 -19.22
CA SER A 38 -12.29 -14.28 -19.10
C SER A 38 -13.70 -13.73 -18.90
N ASP A 39 -13.79 -12.59 -18.23
CA ASP A 39 -15.04 -11.87 -17.98
C ASP A 39 -14.96 -10.44 -18.52
N THR A 40 -16.09 -9.92 -19.01
CA THR A 40 -16.19 -8.53 -19.48
C THR A 40 -17.18 -7.74 -18.64
N TYR A 41 -16.76 -6.55 -18.22
CA TYR A 41 -17.52 -5.66 -17.34
C TYR A 41 -17.85 -4.33 -18.04
N ARG A 42 -19.02 -3.77 -17.73
CA ARG A 42 -19.55 -2.52 -18.29
C ARG A 42 -19.93 -1.53 -17.19
N GLY A 43 -19.02 -1.30 -16.25
CA GLY A 43 -19.23 -0.42 -15.08
C GLY A 43 -19.57 -1.20 -13.81
N ALA A 44 -18.84 -2.27 -13.52
CA ALA A 44 -19.10 -3.11 -12.36
C ALA A 44 -18.86 -2.35 -11.04
N THR A 45 -19.81 -2.41 -10.11
CA THR A 45 -19.73 -1.73 -8.80
C THR A 45 -19.47 -2.69 -7.63
N ASN A 46 -19.53 -3.99 -7.87
CA ASN A 46 -19.19 -5.06 -6.93
C ASN A 46 -17.75 -5.55 -7.14
N THR A 47 -17.32 -6.49 -6.31
CA THR A 47 -16.08 -7.27 -6.50
C THR A 47 -16.24 -8.21 -7.70
N GLN A 48 -15.13 -8.49 -8.38
CA GLN A 48 -15.04 -9.44 -9.49
C GLN A 48 -14.56 -10.77 -8.92
N ALA A 49 -15.40 -11.79 -8.99
CA ALA A 49 -15.15 -13.08 -8.37
C ALA A 49 -14.88 -14.16 -9.42
N HIS A 50 -13.90 -15.00 -9.17
CA HIS A 50 -13.57 -16.15 -10.02
C HIS A 50 -13.19 -17.36 -9.18
N THR A 51 -13.45 -18.56 -9.69
CA THR A 51 -13.13 -19.82 -8.99
C THR A 51 -12.12 -20.61 -9.80
N PHE A 52 -10.89 -20.67 -9.29
CA PHE A 52 -9.82 -21.49 -9.86
C PHE A 52 -10.03 -22.95 -9.49
N THR A 53 -10.09 -23.83 -10.49
CA THR A 53 -10.32 -25.27 -10.30
C THR A 53 -9.04 -26.10 -10.29
N SER A 54 -7.88 -25.46 -10.45
CA SER A 54 -6.56 -26.11 -10.51
C SER A 54 -5.51 -25.33 -9.73
N ALA A 55 -4.56 -26.06 -9.15
CA ALA A 55 -3.35 -25.50 -8.56
C ALA A 55 -2.55 -24.77 -9.62
N GLY A 56 -1.87 -23.70 -9.24
CA GLY A 56 -0.99 -23.02 -10.18
C GLY A 56 -0.66 -21.59 -9.78
N SER A 57 0.12 -20.96 -10.66
CA SER A 57 0.35 -19.52 -10.67
C SER A 57 -0.38 -18.97 -11.88
N PHE A 58 -1.15 -17.91 -11.65
CA PHE A 58 -1.99 -17.25 -12.64
C PHE A 58 -1.63 -15.76 -12.66
N ASP A 59 -1.22 -15.26 -13.83
CA ASP A 59 -0.95 -13.84 -14.05
C ASP A 59 -2.19 -13.19 -14.68
N ILE A 60 -3.12 -12.78 -13.82
CA ILE A 60 -4.41 -12.23 -14.21
C ILE A 60 -4.20 -10.89 -14.90
N GLU A 61 -4.65 -10.77 -16.14
CA GLU A 61 -4.55 -9.54 -16.92
C GLU A 61 -5.86 -8.74 -16.88
N ILE A 62 -5.76 -7.46 -16.54
CA ILE A 62 -6.88 -6.54 -16.49
C ILE A 62 -6.65 -5.44 -17.51
N THR A 63 -7.60 -5.30 -18.44
CA THR A 63 -7.60 -4.26 -19.47
C THR A 63 -8.84 -3.40 -19.36
N GLY A 64 -8.72 -2.11 -19.70
CA GLY A 64 -9.83 -1.15 -19.63
C GLY A 64 -9.58 -0.06 -18.61
N THR A 65 -10.67 0.47 -18.03
CA THR A 65 -10.65 1.58 -17.07
C THR A 65 -11.32 1.17 -15.77
N ALA A 66 -10.85 1.73 -14.65
CA ALA A 66 -11.49 1.59 -13.35
C ALA A 66 -11.31 2.88 -12.54
N GLU A 67 -12.21 3.13 -11.60
CA GLU A 67 -12.08 4.29 -10.70
C GLU A 67 -11.15 3.97 -9.51
N ARG A 68 -11.17 2.71 -9.07
CA ARG A 68 -10.43 2.26 -7.88
C ARG A 68 -10.21 0.76 -7.92
N TYR A 69 -9.18 0.33 -7.20
CA TYR A 69 -8.92 -1.06 -6.85
C TYR A 69 -8.82 -1.14 -5.34
N GLY A 70 -9.87 -1.62 -4.68
CA GLY A 70 -9.96 -1.65 -3.22
C GLY A 70 -11.39 -1.47 -2.70
N ASN A 71 -11.63 -1.90 -1.46
CA ASN A 71 -12.94 -1.85 -0.82
C ASN A 71 -12.89 -1.15 0.56
N GLY A 72 -11.95 -0.21 0.73
CA GLY A 72 -11.72 0.49 1.99
C GLY A 72 -11.23 -0.42 3.11
N CYS A 73 -11.11 0.14 4.32
CA CYS A 73 -10.52 -0.53 5.49
C CYS A 73 -11.30 -1.72 6.07
N GLY A 74 -12.50 -2.05 5.56
CA GLY A 74 -13.38 -3.07 6.14
C GLY A 74 -13.75 -4.22 5.18
N GLY A 75 -13.23 -4.21 3.95
CA GLY A 75 -13.59 -5.21 2.94
C GLY A 75 -12.86 -6.54 3.12
N VAL A 76 -13.57 -7.58 3.53
CA VAL A 76 -13.05 -8.96 3.56
C VAL A 76 -13.40 -9.64 2.23
N LEU A 77 -12.45 -9.64 1.28
CA LEU A 77 -12.49 -10.35 0.00
C LEU A 77 -12.19 -11.86 0.12
N ALA A 78 -12.81 -12.73 -0.67
CA ALA A 78 -12.40 -14.13 -0.74
C ALA A 78 -11.05 -14.30 -1.46
N GLY A 79 -10.23 -15.25 -1.01
CA GLY A 79 -8.97 -15.64 -1.67
C GLY A 79 -7.87 -14.57 -1.66
N ARG A 80 -7.95 -13.59 -0.75
CA ARG A 80 -6.96 -12.50 -0.63
C ARG A 80 -5.55 -13.03 -0.36
N GLU A 81 -5.46 -14.15 0.34
CA GLU A 81 -4.22 -14.86 0.69
C GLU A 81 -3.51 -15.43 -0.54
N TYR A 82 -4.22 -15.62 -1.66
CA TYR A 82 -3.66 -16.11 -2.91
C TYR A 82 -3.02 -15.02 -3.75
N ILE A 83 -3.30 -13.74 -3.48
CA ILE A 83 -2.64 -12.61 -4.16
C ILE A 83 -1.22 -12.47 -3.61
N THR A 84 -0.22 -12.70 -4.46
CA THR A 84 1.19 -12.73 -4.07
C THR A 84 2.02 -11.58 -4.65
N ALA A 85 1.56 -10.96 -5.74
CA ALA A 85 2.18 -9.76 -6.30
C ALA A 85 1.22 -8.95 -7.18
N VAL A 86 1.47 -7.64 -7.28
CA VAL A 86 1.03 -6.84 -8.44
C VAL A 86 2.25 -6.64 -9.33
N LEU A 87 2.18 -7.14 -10.56
CA LEU A 87 3.33 -7.15 -11.47
C LEU A 87 3.40 -5.88 -12.33
N SER A 88 2.24 -5.28 -12.64
CA SER A 88 2.12 -4.09 -13.45
C SER A 88 0.81 -3.37 -13.11
N TRP A 89 0.81 -2.03 -13.12
CA TRP A 89 -0.42 -1.24 -13.12
C TRP A 89 -0.98 -1.02 -14.52
N GLY A 90 -0.18 -1.29 -15.57
CA GLY A 90 -0.58 -1.07 -16.96
C GLY A 90 -1.12 0.33 -17.23
N ASP A 91 -2.08 0.40 -18.14
CA ASP A 91 -2.75 1.63 -18.55
C ASP A 91 -3.54 2.27 -17.40
N LEU A 92 -4.05 1.46 -16.45
CA LEU A 92 -4.67 1.98 -15.22
C LEU A 92 -3.68 2.81 -14.38
N GLY A 93 -2.38 2.52 -14.48
CA GLY A 93 -1.31 3.29 -13.85
C GLY A 93 -1.22 4.73 -14.36
N THR A 94 -1.68 4.99 -15.59
CA THR A 94 -1.68 6.31 -16.24
C THR A 94 -3.07 6.89 -16.45
N ASP A 95 -4.11 6.17 -16.02
CA ASP A 95 -5.50 6.60 -16.15
C ASP A 95 -5.82 7.65 -15.07
N SER A 96 -6.21 8.84 -15.52
CA SER A 96 -6.67 9.92 -14.63
C SER A 96 -7.90 9.57 -13.79
N GLY A 97 -8.67 8.56 -14.20
CA GLY A 97 -9.84 8.06 -13.48
C GLY A 97 -9.49 7.11 -12.34
N PHE A 98 -8.29 6.53 -12.31
CA PHE A 98 -7.90 5.54 -11.31
C PHE A 98 -7.31 6.22 -10.06
N VAL A 99 -8.19 6.57 -9.13
CA VAL A 99 -7.90 7.57 -8.07
C VAL A 99 -7.68 6.98 -6.67
N SER A 100 -8.00 5.70 -6.44
CA SER A 100 -7.92 5.12 -5.10
C SER A 100 -7.44 3.67 -5.09
N LEU A 101 -6.51 3.38 -4.17
CA LEU A 101 -6.07 2.05 -3.77
C LEU A 101 -6.54 1.72 -2.33
N SER A 102 -7.59 2.38 -1.86
CA SER A 102 -8.09 2.22 -0.49
C SER A 102 -8.53 0.79 -0.21
N GLY A 103 -7.81 0.10 0.67
CA GLY A 103 -8.02 -1.32 0.98
C GLY A 103 -7.70 -2.29 -0.17
N ALA A 104 -6.92 -1.86 -1.17
CA ALA A 104 -6.52 -2.66 -2.33
C ALA A 104 -5.90 -4.02 -1.97
N LEU A 105 -4.96 -4.00 -1.01
CA LEU A 105 -4.12 -5.13 -0.64
C LEU A 105 -4.24 -5.46 0.86
N PHE A 106 -5.43 -5.20 1.38
CA PHE A 106 -5.80 -5.43 2.77
C PHE A 106 -5.71 -6.93 3.12
N GLU A 107 -4.89 -7.24 4.12
CA GLU A 107 -4.63 -8.58 4.63
C GLU A 107 -4.15 -9.59 3.56
N ASN A 108 -3.53 -9.13 2.46
CA ASN A 108 -2.81 -10.03 1.55
C ASN A 108 -1.51 -10.51 2.23
N VAL A 109 -1.64 -11.53 3.08
CA VAL A 109 -0.57 -12.03 3.94
C VAL A 109 0.60 -12.64 3.17
N ASN A 110 0.41 -13.06 1.92
CA ASN A 110 1.45 -13.62 1.06
C ASN A 110 1.94 -12.63 -0.01
N LEU A 111 1.52 -11.36 0.04
CA LEU A 111 1.98 -10.33 -0.88
C LEU A 111 3.48 -10.06 -0.68
N THR A 112 4.24 -10.10 -1.76
CA THR A 112 5.70 -9.90 -1.74
C THR A 112 6.14 -8.63 -2.46
N SER A 113 5.44 -8.23 -3.53
CA SER A 113 5.81 -7.08 -4.34
C SER A 113 4.62 -6.39 -5.00
N VAL A 114 4.85 -5.12 -5.33
CA VAL A 114 4.01 -4.27 -6.17
C VAL A 114 4.94 -3.51 -7.13
N PRO A 115 4.43 -2.85 -8.18
CA PRO A 115 5.28 -2.06 -9.06
C PRO A 115 5.97 -0.92 -8.31
N ALA A 116 7.20 -0.59 -8.72
CA ALA A 116 8.00 0.49 -8.14
C ALA A 116 7.44 1.89 -8.43
N THR A 117 6.37 2.00 -9.23
CA THR A 117 5.67 3.26 -9.48
C THR A 117 4.27 3.21 -8.86
N LEU A 118 3.80 4.34 -8.36
CA LEU A 118 2.40 4.52 -7.98
C LEU A 118 1.60 5.00 -9.20
N PRO A 119 0.34 4.58 -9.40
CA PRO A 119 -0.53 5.16 -10.42
C PRO A 119 -0.69 6.67 -10.23
N ILE A 120 -0.58 7.42 -11.32
CA ILE A 120 -0.33 8.87 -11.29
C ILE A 120 -1.46 9.72 -10.68
N ALA A 121 -2.67 9.17 -10.65
CA ALA A 121 -3.87 9.86 -10.18
C ALA A 121 -4.33 9.42 -8.78
N VAL A 122 -3.62 8.48 -8.15
CA VAL A 122 -4.02 7.96 -6.83
C VAL A 122 -3.83 9.03 -5.76
N THR A 123 -4.92 9.39 -5.10
CA THR A 123 -4.94 10.33 -3.97
C THR A 123 -5.17 9.65 -2.62
N ASP A 124 -5.60 8.38 -2.63
CA ASP A 124 -6.05 7.64 -1.46
C ASP A 124 -5.39 6.25 -1.38
N LEU A 125 -4.55 6.08 -0.36
CA LEU A 125 -3.81 4.85 0.00
C LEU A 125 -4.28 4.28 1.34
N GLN A 126 -5.46 4.68 1.81
CA GLN A 126 -5.96 4.26 3.10
C GLN A 126 -6.03 2.72 3.18
N CYS A 127 -5.46 2.13 4.23
CA CYS A 127 -5.45 0.68 4.45
C CYS A 127 -4.87 -0.19 3.31
N THR A 128 -4.16 0.37 2.32
CA THR A 128 -3.68 -0.37 1.15
C THR A 128 -2.92 -1.63 1.53
N PHE A 129 -1.96 -1.57 2.46
CA PHE A 129 -1.16 -2.72 2.91
C PHE A 129 -1.48 -3.16 4.34
N ARG A 130 -2.64 -2.76 4.89
CA ARG A 130 -2.99 -3.07 6.27
C ARG A 130 -3.06 -4.59 6.44
N GLY A 131 -2.27 -5.14 7.34
CA GLY A 131 -2.18 -6.58 7.60
C GLY A 131 -1.51 -7.41 6.51
N ALA A 132 -0.85 -6.80 5.51
CA ALA A 132 -0.03 -7.52 4.54
C ALA A 132 1.29 -7.95 5.20
N THR A 133 1.23 -9.00 6.03
CA THR A 133 2.29 -9.32 7.00
C THR A 133 3.62 -9.70 6.37
N SER A 134 3.64 -10.28 5.17
CA SER A 134 4.86 -10.63 4.44
C SER A 134 5.39 -9.51 3.53
N PHE A 135 4.62 -8.42 3.36
CA PHE A 135 4.98 -7.38 2.40
C PHE A 135 6.17 -6.55 2.91
N ASN A 136 7.24 -6.56 2.12
CA ASN A 136 8.40 -5.69 2.28
C ASN A 136 8.97 -5.27 0.91
N GLY A 137 8.10 -5.10 -0.09
CA GLY A 137 8.48 -4.68 -1.44
C GLY A 137 9.02 -3.25 -1.46
N ASP A 138 9.91 -2.95 -2.40
CA ASP A 138 10.47 -1.60 -2.54
C ASP A 138 9.44 -0.66 -3.20
N ILE A 139 9.04 0.35 -2.44
CA ILE A 139 8.12 1.42 -2.85
C ILE A 139 8.73 2.81 -2.54
N SER A 140 10.04 2.88 -2.31
CA SER A 140 10.76 4.12 -1.99
C SER A 140 10.71 5.16 -3.12
N THR A 141 10.42 4.71 -4.34
CA THR A 141 10.35 5.51 -5.57
C THR A 141 8.93 5.96 -5.95
N TRP A 142 7.93 5.63 -5.15
CA TRP A 142 6.56 6.12 -5.37
C TRP A 142 6.49 7.65 -5.30
N ASP A 143 5.91 8.25 -6.33
CA ASP A 143 5.52 9.66 -6.29
C ASP A 143 4.19 9.79 -5.54
N THR A 144 4.26 10.24 -4.29
CA THR A 144 3.10 10.44 -3.41
C THR A 144 2.62 11.89 -3.38
N SER A 145 3.09 12.75 -4.29
CA SER A 145 2.80 14.20 -4.27
C SER A 145 1.31 14.55 -4.36
N HIS A 146 0.48 13.65 -4.90
CA HIS A 146 -0.96 13.79 -4.99
C HIS A 146 -1.74 13.05 -3.88
N VAL A 147 -1.05 12.25 -3.06
CA VAL A 147 -1.69 11.43 -2.03
C VAL A 147 -2.05 12.28 -0.81
N THR A 148 -3.33 12.25 -0.46
CA THR A 148 -3.89 13.02 0.66
C THR A 148 -4.19 12.17 1.90
N ASP A 149 -4.49 10.87 1.71
CA ASP A 149 -4.81 9.92 2.79
C ASP A 149 -3.93 8.66 2.70
N MET A 150 -3.15 8.42 3.76
CA MET A 150 -2.33 7.21 3.98
C MET A 150 -2.70 6.52 5.30
N SER A 151 -3.88 6.80 5.85
CA SER A 151 -4.28 6.32 7.16
C SER A 151 -4.35 4.80 7.17
N ARG A 152 -3.74 4.21 8.21
CA ARG A 152 -3.61 2.77 8.41
C ARG A 152 -2.92 2.01 7.26
N MET A 153 -2.23 2.68 6.34
CA MET A 153 -1.65 2.04 5.15
C MET A 153 -0.78 0.83 5.49
N PHE A 154 0.05 0.88 6.53
CA PHE A 154 0.92 -0.20 7.00
C PHE A 154 0.54 -0.74 8.40
N LEU A 155 -0.70 -0.48 8.85
CA LEU A 155 -1.19 -0.99 10.13
C LEU A 155 -1.08 -2.53 10.14
N ARG A 156 -0.34 -3.10 11.10
CA ARG A 156 -0.07 -4.56 11.20
C ARG A 156 0.72 -5.17 10.03
N ALA A 157 1.38 -4.37 9.19
CA ALA A 157 2.32 -4.87 8.18
C ALA A 157 3.68 -5.18 8.83
N THR A 158 3.76 -6.34 9.49
CA THR A 158 4.85 -6.68 10.44
C THR A 158 6.21 -6.92 9.81
N SER A 159 6.31 -7.13 8.49
CA SER A 159 7.60 -7.27 7.81
C SER A 159 8.03 -6.01 7.06
N PHE A 160 7.20 -4.96 7.04
CA PHE A 160 7.49 -3.76 6.27
C PHE A 160 8.57 -2.90 6.96
N ASP A 161 9.71 -2.76 6.29
CA ASP A 161 10.87 -1.98 6.76
C ASP A 161 11.63 -1.39 5.56
N ARG A 162 11.05 -0.37 4.93
CA ARG A 162 11.64 0.37 3.82
C ARG A 162 11.85 1.85 4.16
N ASP A 163 12.86 2.44 3.54
CA ASP A 163 13.10 3.88 3.61
C ASP A 163 12.04 4.62 2.78
N LEU A 164 11.25 5.44 3.46
CA LEU A 164 10.18 6.26 2.89
C LEU A 164 10.48 7.77 3.00
N GLY A 165 11.72 8.14 3.35
CA GLY A 165 12.12 9.54 3.51
C GLY A 165 12.04 10.36 2.22
N SER A 166 12.12 9.70 1.06
CA SER A 166 12.02 10.32 -0.27
C SER A 166 10.58 10.65 -0.69
N TRP A 167 9.56 10.14 -0.01
CA TRP A 167 8.17 10.38 -0.38
C TRP A 167 7.79 11.86 -0.27
N ASN A 168 7.08 12.36 -1.29
CA ASN A 168 6.53 13.71 -1.26
C ASN A 168 5.22 13.70 -0.45
N ILE A 169 5.23 14.38 0.69
CA ILE A 169 4.09 14.43 1.62
C ILE A 169 3.46 15.82 1.72
N THR A 170 3.74 16.70 0.74
CA THR A 170 3.23 18.08 0.76
C THR A 170 1.71 18.18 0.65
N SER A 171 1.04 17.15 0.11
CA SER A 171 -0.42 17.06 0.02
C SER A 171 -1.06 16.22 1.14
N LEU A 172 -0.24 15.61 2.01
CA LEU A 172 -0.71 14.67 3.01
C LEU A 172 -1.55 15.37 4.08
N THR A 173 -2.78 14.88 4.28
CA THR A 173 -3.70 15.38 5.31
C THR A 173 -3.99 14.35 6.39
N ALA A 174 -3.88 13.05 6.08
CA ALA A 174 -4.22 11.97 7.00
C ALA A 174 -3.17 10.84 6.94
N ALA A 175 -2.66 10.46 8.12
CA ALA A 175 -1.70 9.36 8.29
C ALA A 175 -1.95 8.59 9.59
N GLU A 176 -3.20 8.60 10.08
CA GLU A 176 -3.54 8.03 11.37
C GLU A 176 -3.20 6.54 11.40
N GLN A 177 -2.53 6.09 12.46
CA GLN A 177 -2.21 4.68 12.67
C GLN A 177 -1.41 4.02 11.52
N MET A 178 -0.78 4.81 10.66
CA MET A 178 -0.10 4.32 9.46
C MET A 178 0.89 3.20 9.76
N PHE A 179 1.67 3.31 10.85
CA PHE A 179 2.69 2.32 11.25
C PHE A 179 2.40 1.65 12.61
N THR A 180 1.15 1.71 13.11
CA THR A 180 0.77 0.99 14.33
C THR A 180 1.01 -0.51 14.15
N GLN A 181 1.65 -1.16 15.12
CA GLN A 181 1.99 -2.60 15.05
C GLN A 181 2.82 -2.98 13.79
N GLY A 182 3.50 -2.01 13.17
CA GLY A 182 4.47 -2.22 12.10
C GLY A 182 5.90 -2.32 12.61
N ALA A 183 6.85 -2.60 11.72
CA ALA A 183 8.22 -2.98 12.07
C ALA A 183 9.32 -2.02 11.55
N LEU A 184 9.01 -0.74 11.32
CA LEU A 184 10.02 0.24 10.89
C LEU A 184 11.23 0.21 11.83
N SER A 185 12.40 -0.05 11.26
CA SER A 185 13.67 -0.01 11.97
C SER A 185 14.03 1.41 12.40
N LEU A 186 14.96 1.51 13.36
CA LEU A 186 15.53 2.79 13.83
C LEU A 186 16.01 3.67 12.66
N GLY A 187 16.69 3.05 11.68
CA GLY A 187 17.26 3.74 10.53
C GLY A 187 16.19 4.28 9.58
N ASN A 188 15.22 3.43 9.21
CA ASN A 188 14.16 3.81 8.28
C ASN A 188 13.20 4.82 8.89
N TYR A 189 12.87 4.71 10.18
CA TYR A 189 12.06 5.73 10.83
C TYR A 189 12.80 7.07 10.94
N GLY A 190 14.10 7.05 11.25
CA GLY A 190 14.93 8.25 11.23
C GLY A 190 15.01 8.91 9.86
N ALA A 191 15.18 8.13 8.80
CA ALA A 191 15.19 8.61 7.41
C ALA A 191 13.85 9.24 7.02
N LEU A 192 12.74 8.59 7.38
CA LEU A 192 11.39 9.13 7.22
C LEU A 192 11.26 10.51 7.86
N LEU A 193 11.61 10.64 9.15
CA LEU A 193 11.53 11.91 9.87
C LEU A 193 12.34 13.01 9.18
N ARG A 194 13.61 12.73 8.82
CA ARG A 194 14.51 13.70 8.18
C ARG A 194 14.00 14.15 6.81
N GLY A 195 13.58 13.21 5.98
CA GLY A 195 13.10 13.51 4.62
C GLY A 195 11.79 14.29 4.62
N TRP A 196 10.88 13.94 5.53
CA TRP A 196 9.57 14.61 5.65
C TRP A 196 9.70 16.00 6.26
N ALA A 197 10.57 16.18 7.26
CA ALA A 197 10.84 17.48 7.88
C ALA A 197 11.48 18.51 6.93
N ALA A 198 12.06 18.08 5.82
CA ALA A 198 12.65 18.94 4.80
C ALA A 198 11.60 19.56 3.85
N GLN A 199 10.33 19.17 3.95
CA GLN A 199 9.25 19.57 3.06
C GLN A 199 8.34 20.62 3.70
N ALA A 200 7.63 21.40 2.88
CA ALA A 200 6.57 22.28 3.34
C ALA A 200 5.29 21.47 3.58
N VAL A 201 5.14 20.92 4.79
CA VAL A 201 4.05 20.03 5.16
C VAL A 201 2.81 20.78 5.63
N LEU A 202 1.64 20.16 5.45
CA LEU A 202 0.37 20.64 6.04
C LEU A 202 0.34 20.37 7.55
N ALA A 203 -0.37 21.22 8.29
CA ALA A 203 -0.61 21.02 9.72
C ALA A 203 -1.75 20.01 9.97
N GLY A 204 -1.87 19.51 11.20
CA GLY A 204 -3.00 18.70 11.64
C GLY A 204 -2.88 17.21 11.31
N VAL A 205 -1.74 16.75 10.77
CA VAL A 205 -1.48 15.34 10.49
C VAL A 205 -1.17 14.58 11.78
N TRP A 206 -1.79 13.42 11.96
CA TRP A 206 -1.55 12.51 13.07
C TRP A 206 -0.75 11.31 12.61
N LEU A 207 0.49 11.20 13.09
CA LEU A 207 1.38 10.10 12.75
C LEU A 207 1.64 9.25 14.00
N HIS A 208 1.34 7.96 13.92
CA HIS A 208 1.64 7.00 14.98
C HIS A 208 2.67 5.99 14.48
N VAL A 209 3.86 6.03 15.09
CA VAL A 209 4.99 5.15 14.80
C VAL A 209 5.55 4.69 16.15
N PRO A 210 5.07 3.59 16.74
CA PRO A 210 5.44 3.16 18.09
C PRO A 210 6.83 2.51 18.09
N GLN A 211 7.82 3.21 17.55
CA GLN A 211 9.20 2.81 17.36
C GLN A 211 10.13 3.92 17.88
N LEU A 212 11.37 3.53 18.18
CA LEU A 212 12.45 4.47 18.47
C LEU A 212 13.01 5.03 17.15
N TYR A 213 13.55 6.24 17.19
CA TYR A 213 14.33 6.82 16.10
C TYR A 213 15.76 7.18 16.55
N ASP A 214 16.68 7.34 15.62
CA ASP A 214 18.06 7.73 15.94
C ASP A 214 18.13 9.15 16.52
N SER A 215 19.08 9.42 17.43
CA SER A 215 19.14 10.72 18.11
C SER A 215 19.38 11.91 17.17
N ALA A 216 19.97 11.70 15.99
CA ALA A 216 20.17 12.76 15.00
C ALA A 216 18.85 13.21 14.33
N SER A 217 17.80 12.37 14.38
CA SER A 217 16.47 12.68 13.85
C SER A 217 15.59 13.49 14.81
N ALA A 218 16.05 13.78 16.03
CA ALA A 218 15.27 14.54 17.01
C ALA A 218 14.89 15.95 16.51
N GLY A 219 15.79 16.64 15.81
CA GLY A 219 15.51 17.95 15.22
C GLY A 219 14.46 17.90 14.10
N ALA A 220 14.50 16.85 13.27
CA ALA A 220 13.54 16.64 12.20
C ALA A 220 12.12 16.37 12.76
N ARG A 221 12.01 15.50 13.77
CA ARG A 221 10.75 15.30 14.49
C ARG A 221 10.21 16.59 15.09
N ALA A 222 11.06 17.37 15.76
CA ALA A 222 10.65 18.64 16.36
C ALA A 222 10.12 19.63 15.30
N THR A 223 10.71 19.62 14.09
CA THR A 223 10.27 20.44 12.95
C THR A 223 8.85 20.06 12.51
N LEU A 224 8.55 18.76 12.37
CA LEU A 224 7.20 18.30 12.02
C LEU A 224 6.17 18.66 13.11
N VAL A 225 6.53 18.49 14.40
CA VAL A 225 5.65 18.91 15.51
C VAL A 225 5.41 20.41 15.50
N ALA A 226 6.44 21.22 15.24
CA ALA A 226 6.31 22.67 15.11
C ALA A 226 5.45 23.08 13.90
N ALA A 227 5.40 22.26 12.85
CA ALA A 227 4.47 22.41 11.73
C ALA A 227 3.02 21.97 12.05
N GLY A 228 2.73 21.60 13.30
CA GLY A 228 1.38 21.26 13.77
C GLY A 228 1.02 19.78 13.68
N TRP A 229 2.01 18.89 13.54
CA TRP A 229 1.78 17.46 13.57
C TRP A 229 1.64 16.91 14.99
N THR A 230 0.82 15.88 15.14
CA THR A 230 0.79 15.05 16.35
C THR A 230 1.55 13.75 16.05
N ILE A 231 2.72 13.59 16.65
CA ILE A 231 3.56 12.39 16.49
C ILE A 231 3.57 11.57 17.79
N ASN A 232 3.08 10.34 17.72
CA ASN A 232 3.09 9.38 18.81
C ASN A 232 4.12 8.27 18.51
N ASP A 233 5.30 8.41 19.13
CA ASP A 233 6.46 7.54 19.00
C ASP A 233 7.12 7.25 20.36
N LEU A 234 8.16 6.41 20.37
CA LEU A 234 8.89 6.06 21.61
C LEU A 234 10.03 7.03 21.94
N GLY A 235 10.22 8.10 21.15
CA GLY A 235 11.31 9.04 21.32
C GLY A 235 12.64 8.59 20.71
N PRO A 236 13.72 9.37 20.93
CA PRO A 236 15.04 9.04 20.41
C PRO A 236 15.65 7.87 21.18
N VAL A 237 16.49 7.08 20.52
CA VAL A 237 17.33 6.09 21.21
C VAL A 237 18.22 6.81 22.24
N VAL A 238 18.17 6.35 23.49
CA VAL A 238 19.05 6.84 24.56
C VAL A 238 20.32 6.01 24.53
N VAL A 239 21.43 6.60 24.09
CA VAL A 239 22.75 5.96 24.22
C VAL A 239 23.25 6.25 25.63
N PRO A 240 23.49 5.24 26.49
CA PRO A 240 24.04 5.48 27.82
C PRO A 240 25.42 6.11 27.69
N THR A 241 25.59 7.33 28.21
CA THR A 241 26.92 7.90 28.39
C THR A 241 27.56 7.21 29.58
N TYR A 242 28.41 6.21 29.35
CA TYR A 242 29.29 5.70 30.39
C TYR A 242 30.40 6.73 30.59
N THR A 243 30.22 7.61 31.57
CA THR A 243 31.34 8.35 32.16
C THR A 243 32.14 7.34 33.00
N GLY A 244 33.35 7.02 32.53
CA GLY A 244 34.28 6.09 33.20
C GLY A 244 34.79 6.59 34.54
#